data_AF-A0A7W8FUX6-F1
#
_entry.id   AF-A0A7W8FUX6-F1
#
_cell.length_a   1.000
_cell.length_b   1.000
_cell.length_c   1.000
_cell.angle_alpha   90.00
_cell.angle_beta   90.00
_cell.angle_gamma   90.00
#
_symmetry.space_group_name_H-M   'P 1'
#
loop_
_entity.id
_entity.type
_entity.pdbx_description
1 polymer ?
#
loop_
_entity_poly.entity_id
_entity_poly.type
_entity_poly.pdbx_seq_one_letter_code
_entity_poly.pdbx_strand_id
1 'polypeptide(L)'
;MKWIFGLVVGLLVFLISSLGSSLLLPPGLFITVVTGGVGSFLFLVLLGYRKNLLKNVGLSMIGLVVAFLVGFGIGEASSLLPIGDIMPNVIFFVTAATVYGTFMGLILHGKKELGFFILISLIAGVVLTAIVFLAGLMEGQFWNGIDLNYIVIMSTLGTVAGVAIGLYQDKRELKQSSV
;
A
#
# COMPACT_ATOMS: atom_id res chain seq x y z
N MET A 1 -5.51 5.54 -19.02
CA MET A 1 -4.97 4.16 -19.06
C MET A 1 -3.93 3.84 -17.96
N LYS A 2 -3.46 4.81 -17.15
CA LYS A 2 -2.38 4.63 -16.16
C LYS A 2 -2.79 3.87 -14.88
N TRP A 3 -4.09 3.85 -14.56
CA TRP A 3 -4.70 3.06 -13.49
C TRP A 3 -4.57 1.53 -13.68
N ILE A 4 -4.69 1.04 -14.92
CA ILE A 4 -4.45 -0.38 -15.26
C ILE A 4 -2.98 -0.74 -15.01
N PHE A 5 -2.05 0.19 -15.26
CA PHE A 5 -0.64 -0.03 -14.92
C PHE A 5 -0.40 -0.12 -13.42
N GLY A 6 -1.06 0.71 -12.60
CA GLY A 6 -1.00 0.59 -11.14
C GLY A 6 -1.49 -0.78 -10.64
N LEU A 7 -2.56 -1.30 -11.25
CA LEU A 7 -3.08 -2.66 -11.00
C LEU A 7 -2.07 -3.74 -11.41
N VAL A 8 -1.47 -3.64 -12.59
CA VAL A 8 -0.46 -4.59 -13.09
C VAL A 8 0.81 -4.55 -12.24
N VAL A 9 1.23 -3.37 -11.76
CA VAL A 9 2.35 -3.26 -10.82
C VAL A 9 1.98 -3.94 -9.50
N GLY A 10 0.81 -3.64 -8.94
CA GLY A 10 0.32 -4.27 -7.72
C GLY A 10 0.32 -5.80 -7.84
N LEU A 11 -0.10 -6.32 -9.01
CA LEU A 11 -0.12 -7.73 -9.34
C LEU A 11 1.30 -8.33 -9.53
N LEU A 12 2.22 -7.62 -10.17
CA LEU A 12 3.60 -8.07 -10.35
C LEU A 12 4.38 -8.06 -9.04
N VAL A 13 4.16 -7.04 -8.21
CA VAL A 13 4.70 -7.00 -6.85
C VAL A 13 4.15 -8.17 -6.06
N PHE A 14 2.84 -8.39 -6.08
CA PHE A 14 2.18 -9.55 -5.48
C PHE A 14 2.82 -10.89 -5.94
N LEU A 15 3.06 -11.08 -7.24
CA LEU A 15 3.68 -12.29 -7.78
C LEU A 15 5.14 -12.45 -7.35
N ILE A 16 5.93 -11.39 -7.37
CA ILE A 16 7.34 -11.40 -6.94
C ILE A 16 7.44 -11.68 -5.43
N SER A 17 6.54 -11.10 -4.62
CA SER A 17 6.44 -11.38 -3.18
C SER A 17 6.09 -12.84 -2.92
N SER A 18 5.14 -13.40 -3.68
CA SER A 18 4.70 -14.80 -3.54
C SER A 18 5.77 -15.83 -3.94
N LEU A 19 6.67 -15.47 -4.86
CA LEU A 19 7.79 -16.33 -5.23
C LEU A 19 8.92 -16.26 -4.18
N GLY A 20 9.18 -15.08 -3.61
CA GLY A 20 10.20 -14.87 -2.59
C GLY A 20 9.89 -15.52 -1.23
N SER A 21 8.62 -15.64 -0.85
CA SER A 21 8.22 -16.31 0.40
C SER A 21 8.42 -17.83 0.39
N SER A 22 8.60 -18.44 -0.80
CA SER A 22 8.82 -19.88 -0.95
C SER A 22 10.28 -20.33 -0.80
N LEU A 23 11.23 -19.39 -0.79
CA LEU A 23 12.67 -19.65 -0.83
C LEU A 23 13.37 -19.01 0.39
N LEU A 24 13.47 -19.79 1.48
CA LEU A 24 14.52 -19.78 2.52
C LEU A 24 15.14 -18.42 2.92
N LEU A 25 14.76 -17.90 4.10
CA LEU A 25 15.55 -17.17 5.12
C LEU A 25 14.54 -16.63 6.18
N PRO A 26 14.95 -16.18 7.40
CA PRO A 26 14.02 -15.61 8.38
C PRO A 26 13.28 -14.41 7.75
N PRO A 27 11.99 -14.51 7.39
CA PRO A 27 11.59 -14.09 6.05
C PRO A 27 11.07 -12.66 5.98
N GLY A 28 10.45 -12.17 7.05
CA GLY A 28 9.71 -10.91 7.03
C GLY A 28 10.51 -9.71 6.54
N LEU A 29 11.61 -9.34 7.22
CA LEU A 29 12.34 -8.10 6.96
C LEU A 29 13.06 -8.06 5.60
N PHE A 30 13.70 -9.16 5.19
CA PHE A 30 14.41 -9.19 3.90
C PHE A 30 13.43 -9.17 2.72
N ILE A 31 12.35 -9.95 2.80
CA ILE A 31 11.28 -9.93 1.81
C ILE A 31 10.63 -8.54 1.78
N THR A 32 10.44 -7.87 2.93
CA THR A 32 9.91 -6.49 2.99
C THR A 32 10.77 -5.52 2.20
N VAL A 33 12.08 -5.56 2.41
CA VAL A 33 13.02 -4.60 1.82
C VAL A 33 13.17 -4.85 0.32
N VAL A 34 13.30 -6.11 -0.09
CA VAL A 34 13.43 -6.48 -1.51
C VAL A 34 12.12 -6.24 -2.25
N THR A 35 11.00 -6.71 -1.71
CA THR A 35 9.66 -6.51 -2.30
C THR A 35 9.27 -5.05 -2.33
N GLY A 36 9.45 -4.34 -1.21
CA GLY A 36 9.13 -2.92 -1.10
C GLY A 36 10.00 -2.09 -2.03
N GLY A 37 11.29 -2.40 -2.14
CA GLY A 37 12.23 -1.74 -3.03
C GLY A 37 11.95 -1.99 -4.51
N VAL A 38 11.86 -3.27 -4.93
CA VAL A 38 11.57 -3.66 -6.32
C VAL A 38 10.18 -3.19 -6.73
N GLY A 39 9.18 -3.34 -5.86
CA GLY A 39 7.82 -2.90 -6.14
C GLY A 39 7.68 -1.39 -6.25
N SER A 40 8.33 -0.64 -5.36
CA SER A 40 8.38 0.82 -5.46
C SER A 40 9.09 1.30 -6.73
N PHE A 41 10.19 0.63 -7.11
CA PHE A 41 10.92 0.93 -8.33
C PHE A 41 10.06 0.71 -9.58
N LEU A 42 9.45 -0.48 -9.70
CA LEU A 42 8.55 -0.82 -10.82
C LEU A 42 7.37 0.14 -10.88
N PHE A 43 6.76 0.46 -9.73
CA PHE A 43 5.66 1.40 -9.61
C PHE A 43 5.99 2.79 -10.17
N LEU A 44 7.12 3.35 -9.74
CA LEU A 44 7.53 4.69 -10.14
C LEU A 44 7.97 4.76 -11.61
N VAL A 45 8.64 3.72 -12.10
CA VAL A 45 9.00 3.61 -13.53
C VAL A 45 7.76 3.55 -14.40
N LEU A 46 6.77 2.74 -14.03
CA LEU A 46 5.54 2.54 -14.81
C LEU A 46 4.61 3.76 -14.77
N LEU A 47 4.62 4.52 -13.67
CA LEU A 47 3.94 5.82 -13.58
C LEU A 47 4.68 6.97 -14.29
N GLY A 48 5.85 6.70 -14.88
CA GLY A 48 6.64 7.69 -15.64
C GLY A 48 7.47 8.64 -14.78
N TYR A 49 7.59 8.40 -13.47
CA TYR A 49 8.39 9.22 -12.55
C TYR A 49 9.88 8.86 -12.62
N ARG A 50 10.54 9.24 -13.71
CA ARG A 50 11.97 8.92 -13.95
C ARG A 50 12.94 9.92 -13.31
N LYS A 51 12.53 11.17 -13.10
CA LYS A 51 13.36 12.21 -12.46
C LYS A 51 13.42 11.96 -10.95
N ASN A 52 14.63 11.94 -10.38
CA ASN A 52 14.87 11.63 -8.96
C ASN A 52 14.34 10.25 -8.53
N LEU A 53 14.33 9.25 -9.43
CA LEU A 53 13.78 7.92 -9.19
C LEU A 53 14.34 7.25 -7.92
N LEU A 54 15.67 7.21 -7.75
CA LEU A 54 16.30 6.61 -6.57
C LEU A 54 15.87 7.30 -5.26
N LYS A 55 15.74 8.64 -5.28
CA LYS A 55 15.24 9.41 -4.13
C LYS A 55 13.78 9.04 -3.83
N ASN A 56 12.94 8.94 -4.86
CA ASN A 56 11.53 8.60 -4.69
C ASN A 56 11.32 7.15 -4.21
N VAL A 57 12.16 6.22 -4.66
CA VAL A 57 12.20 4.84 -4.14
C VAL A 57 12.63 4.82 -2.67
N GLY A 58 13.69 5.55 -2.31
CA GLY A 58 14.10 5.64 -0.90
C GLY A 58 13.02 6.26 -0.01
N LEU A 59 12.35 7.31 -0.48
CA LEU A 59 11.24 7.94 0.23
C LEU A 59 10.01 7.02 0.32
N SER A 60 9.69 6.24 -0.73
CA SER A 60 8.58 5.29 -0.66
C SER A 60 8.86 4.15 0.32
N MET A 61 10.10 3.68 0.41
CA MET A 61 10.49 2.68 1.41
C MET A 61 10.32 3.22 2.84
N ILE A 62 10.74 4.47 3.10
CA ILE A 62 10.50 5.14 4.38
C ILE A 62 8.99 5.25 4.63
N GLY A 63 8.22 5.67 3.63
CA GLY A 63 6.76 5.76 3.71
C GLY A 63 6.10 4.43 4.04
N LEU A 64 6.62 3.33 3.50
CA LEU A 64 6.14 1.98 3.76
C LEU A 64 6.38 1.58 5.22
N VAL A 65 7.60 1.82 5.75
CA VAL A 65 7.91 1.57 7.16
C VAL A 65 7.03 2.40 8.08
N VAL A 66 6.86 3.69 7.79
CA VAL A 66 5.99 4.58 8.57
C VAL A 66 4.54 4.08 8.53
N ALA A 67 4.03 3.70 7.37
CA ALA A 67 2.68 3.16 7.23
C ALA A 67 2.47 1.89 8.05
N PHE A 68 3.45 0.97 8.05
CA PHE A 68 3.43 -0.22 8.88
C PHE A 68 3.41 0.12 10.37
N LEU A 69 4.30 1.00 10.84
CA LEU A 69 4.37 1.38 12.26
C LEU A 69 3.10 2.07 12.74
N VAL A 70 2.53 2.96 11.92
CA VAL A 70 1.29 3.69 12.24
C VAL A 70 0.10 2.74 12.22
N GLY A 71 -0.02 1.90 11.19
CA GLY A 71 -1.05 0.87 11.11
C GLY A 71 -0.98 -0.08 12.30
N PHE A 72 0.23 -0.50 12.69
CA PHE A 72 0.49 -1.36 13.84
C PHE A 72 0.04 -0.70 15.14
N GLY A 73 0.50 0.52 15.42
CA GLY A 73 0.14 1.21 16.66
C GLY A 73 -1.37 1.43 16.80
N ILE A 74 -2.06 1.76 15.70
CA ILE A 74 -3.51 2.00 15.71
C ILE A 74 -4.29 0.68 15.78
N GLY A 75 -3.87 -0.34 15.03
CA GLY A 75 -4.44 -1.68 15.10
C GLY A 75 -4.33 -2.27 16.51
N GLU A 76 -3.15 -2.19 17.13
CA GLU A 76 -2.91 -2.68 18.48
C GLU A 76 -3.75 -1.94 19.52
N ALA A 77 -3.81 -0.61 19.44
CA ALA A 77 -4.66 0.18 20.34
C ALA A 77 -6.14 -0.21 20.24
N SER A 78 -6.60 -0.62 19.06
CA SER A 78 -7.99 -1.06 18.85
C SER A 78 -8.30 -2.44 19.42
N SER A 79 -7.28 -3.27 19.73
CA SER A 79 -7.48 -4.56 20.41
C SER A 79 -8.00 -4.43 21.85
N LEU A 80 -7.84 -3.24 22.44
CA LEU A 80 -8.36 -2.92 23.77
C LEU A 80 -9.88 -2.63 23.74
N LEU A 81 -10.47 -2.49 22.56
CA LEU A 81 -11.90 -2.25 22.40
C LEU A 81 -12.65 -3.58 22.24
N PRO A 82 -13.88 -3.71 22.76
CA PRO A 82 -14.69 -4.93 22.66
C PRO A 82 -15.35 -5.05 21.27
N ILE A 83 -14.55 -5.02 20.21
CA ILE A 83 -14.98 -4.93 18.81
C ILE A 83 -14.74 -6.21 18.00
N GLY A 84 -14.32 -7.30 18.67
CA GLY A 84 -14.08 -8.62 18.09
C GLY A 84 -12.66 -8.81 17.56
N ASP A 85 -12.21 -10.07 17.52
CA ASP A 85 -10.80 -10.45 17.32
C ASP A 85 -10.22 -10.10 15.94
N ILE A 86 -11.08 -9.85 14.95
CA ILE A 86 -10.68 -9.55 13.57
C ILE A 86 -10.58 -8.03 13.33
N MET A 87 -11.25 -7.22 14.15
CA MET A 87 -11.32 -5.78 13.93
C MET A 87 -9.96 -5.06 14.03
N PRO A 88 -9.03 -5.46 14.91
CA PRO A 88 -7.67 -4.93 14.92
C PRO A 88 -6.95 -5.08 13.58
N ASN A 89 -7.14 -6.20 12.89
CA ASN A 89 -6.54 -6.47 11.59
C ASN A 89 -7.15 -5.56 10.52
N VAL A 90 -8.47 -5.38 10.52
CA VAL A 90 -9.16 -4.46 9.59
C VAL A 90 -8.66 -3.03 9.76
N ILE A 91 -8.57 -2.58 11.02
CA ILE A 91 -8.10 -1.24 11.37
C ILE A 91 -6.64 -1.05 10.96
N PHE A 92 -5.79 -2.04 11.20
CA PHE A 92 -4.40 -2.05 10.73
C PHE A 92 -4.32 -1.84 9.22
N PHE A 93 -5.03 -2.65 8.42
CA PHE A 93 -4.94 -2.64 6.96
C PHE A 93 -5.42 -1.31 6.37
N VAL A 94 -6.59 -0.83 6.81
CA VAL A 94 -7.14 0.44 6.34
C VAL A 94 -6.19 1.59 6.67
N THR A 95 -5.67 1.60 7.90
CA THR A 95 -4.77 2.67 8.36
C THR A 95 -3.45 2.65 7.59
N ALA A 96 -2.79 1.50 7.50
CA ALA A 96 -1.52 1.37 6.79
C ALA A 96 -1.67 1.75 5.30
N ALA A 97 -2.72 1.26 4.63
CA ALA A 97 -2.97 1.58 3.23
C ALA A 97 -3.24 3.07 3.00
N THR A 98 -4.03 3.69 3.89
CA THR A 98 -4.32 5.12 3.83
C THR A 98 -3.07 5.96 4.01
N VAL A 99 -2.26 5.64 5.02
CA VAL A 99 -1.00 6.36 5.31
C VAL A 99 -0.04 6.22 4.13
N TYR A 100 0.15 5.00 3.62
CA TYR A 100 1.07 4.77 2.51
C TYR A 100 0.63 5.49 1.23
N GLY A 101 -0.64 5.36 0.83
CA GLY A 101 -1.18 6.04 -0.34
C GLY A 101 -1.09 7.57 -0.22
N THR A 102 -1.35 8.11 0.97
CA THR A 102 -1.18 9.54 1.27
C THR A 102 0.28 9.99 1.15
N PHE A 103 1.20 9.21 1.71
CA PHE A 103 2.63 9.51 1.69
C PHE A 103 3.19 9.49 0.26
N MET A 104 2.76 8.52 -0.55
CA MET A 104 3.12 8.45 -1.96
C MET A 104 2.59 9.65 -2.76
N GLY A 105 1.34 10.06 -2.51
CA GLY A 105 0.79 11.29 -3.08
C GLY A 105 1.62 12.53 -2.70
N LEU A 106 2.02 12.64 -1.43
CA LEU A 106 2.86 13.72 -0.93
C LEU A 106 4.22 13.76 -1.65
N ILE A 107 4.90 12.61 -1.81
CA ILE A 107 6.21 12.52 -2.47
C ILE A 107 6.11 13.00 -3.93
N LEU A 108 5.07 12.56 -4.66
CA LEU A 108 4.98 12.76 -6.11
C LEU A 108 4.30 14.06 -6.53
N HIS A 109 3.38 14.58 -5.71
CA HIS A 109 2.52 15.70 -6.08
C HIS A 109 2.51 16.85 -5.06
N GLY A 110 3.12 16.64 -3.89
CA GLY A 110 3.28 17.68 -2.87
C GLY A 110 2.03 17.91 -2.01
N LYS A 111 2.16 18.84 -1.05
CA LYS A 111 1.18 19.07 0.04
C LYS A 111 -0.18 19.61 -0.40
N LYS A 112 -0.27 20.25 -1.58
CA LYS A 112 -1.51 20.92 -2.02
C LYS A 112 -2.67 19.95 -2.26
N GLU A 113 -2.37 18.68 -2.50
CA GLU A 113 -3.35 17.66 -2.88
C GLU A 113 -3.54 16.61 -1.78
N LEU A 114 -3.03 16.88 -0.58
CA LEU A 114 -3.05 15.95 0.54
C LEU A 114 -4.47 15.46 0.87
N GLY A 115 -5.46 16.36 0.86
CA GLY A 115 -6.85 16.00 1.10
C GLY A 115 -7.42 15.00 0.07
N PHE A 116 -7.02 15.12 -1.20
CA PHE A 116 -7.41 14.17 -2.24
C PHE A 116 -6.81 12.79 -1.98
N PHE A 117 -5.50 12.74 -1.68
CA PHE A 117 -4.81 11.48 -1.44
C PHE A 117 -5.29 10.78 -0.16
N ILE A 118 -5.59 11.51 0.92
CA ILE A 118 -6.20 10.94 2.13
C ILE A 118 -7.54 10.30 1.79
N LEU A 119 -8.43 11.05 1.12
CA LEU A 119 -9.79 10.58 0.84
C LEU A 119 -9.78 9.34 -0.06
N ILE A 120 -9.07 9.38 -1.18
CA ILE A 120 -9.03 8.26 -2.13
C ILE A 120 -8.30 7.05 -1.54
N SER A 121 -7.21 7.26 -0.81
CA SER A 121 -6.48 6.14 -0.18
C SER A 121 -7.32 5.48 0.90
N LEU A 122 -8.11 6.25 1.65
CA LEU A 122 -9.03 5.72 2.65
C LEU A 122 -10.14 4.89 1.99
N ILE A 123 -10.80 5.43 0.96
CA ILE A 123 -11.87 4.72 0.24
C ILE A 123 -11.32 3.42 -0.37
N ALA A 124 -10.20 3.50 -1.08
CA ALA A 124 -9.58 2.32 -1.70
C ALA A 124 -9.10 1.31 -0.64
N GLY A 125 -8.54 1.79 0.47
CA GLY A 125 -8.11 0.97 1.60
C GLY A 125 -9.28 0.21 2.23
N VAL A 126 -10.41 0.88 2.48
CA VAL A 126 -11.62 0.24 3.03
C VAL A 126 -12.16 -0.83 2.07
N VAL A 127 -12.30 -0.51 0.78
CA VAL A 127 -12.81 -1.44 -0.22
C VAL A 127 -11.92 -2.67 -0.35
N LEU A 128 -10.60 -2.48 -0.48
CA LEU A 128 -9.67 -3.60 -0.61
C LEU A 128 -9.58 -4.44 0.67
N THR A 129 -9.64 -3.81 1.85
CA THR A 129 -9.67 -4.55 3.12
C THR A 129 -10.94 -5.38 3.25
N ALA A 130 -12.10 -4.87 2.80
CA ALA A 130 -13.34 -5.63 2.78
C ALA A 130 -13.26 -6.85 1.83
N ILE A 131 -12.61 -6.70 0.66
CA ILE A 131 -12.39 -7.82 -0.28
C ILE A 131 -11.48 -8.88 0.36
N VAL A 132 -10.38 -8.45 0.98
CA VAL A 132 -9.44 -9.34 1.68
C VAL A 132 -10.12 -10.09 2.82
N PHE A 133 -10.98 -9.40 3.58
CA PHE A 133 -11.78 -9.99 4.64
C PHE A 133 -12.77 -11.04 4.11
N LEU A 134 -13.54 -10.71 3.06
CA LEU A 134 -14.50 -11.64 2.44
C LEU A 134 -13.82 -12.86 1.81
N ALA A 135 -12.56 -12.73 1.41
CA ALA A 135 -11.77 -13.83 0.86
C ALA A 135 -11.22 -14.79 1.94
N GLY A 136 -11.52 -14.58 3.23
CA GLY A 136 -11.03 -15.43 4.33
C GLY A 136 -9.54 -15.27 4.61
N LEU A 137 -8.89 -14.27 4.01
CA LEU A 137 -7.44 -14.05 4.13
C LEU A 137 -7.05 -13.35 5.45
N MET A 138 -8.01 -13.17 6.37
CA MET A 138 -7.81 -12.53 7.68
C MET A 138 -8.11 -13.49 8.84
N GLU A 139 -8.19 -14.80 8.58
CA GLU A 139 -8.43 -15.81 9.60
C GLU A 139 -7.20 -15.96 10.54
N GLY A 140 -7.44 -15.79 11.83
CA GLY A 140 -6.42 -15.85 12.88
C GLY A 140 -5.94 -14.48 13.37
N GLN A 141 -5.38 -14.43 14.59
CA GLN A 141 -4.70 -13.23 15.07
C GLN A 141 -3.41 -13.03 14.27
N PHE A 142 -3.23 -11.81 13.75
CA PHE A 142 -2.10 -11.42 12.91
C PHE A 142 -0.72 -11.74 13.53
N TRP A 143 -0.68 -11.77 14.87
CA TRP A 143 0.47 -12.03 15.73
C TRP A 143 1.09 -13.42 15.60
N ASN A 144 0.33 -14.42 15.14
CA ASN A 144 0.81 -15.80 15.02
C ASN A 144 1.17 -16.23 13.59
N GLY A 145 1.11 -15.33 12.59
CA GLY A 145 1.26 -15.69 11.18
C GLY A 145 1.77 -14.56 10.27
N ILE A 146 2.74 -13.77 10.75
CA ILE A 146 3.32 -12.61 10.05
C ILE A 146 3.79 -12.96 8.62
N ASP A 147 4.24 -14.21 8.39
CA ASP A 147 4.80 -14.63 7.11
C ASP A 147 3.74 -14.89 6.00
N LEU A 148 2.53 -15.34 6.34
CA LEU A 148 1.47 -15.61 5.34
C LEU A 148 0.70 -14.34 4.95
N ASN A 149 0.59 -13.38 5.87
CA ASN A 149 -0.16 -12.14 5.67
C ASN A 149 0.65 -11.02 4.98
N TYR A 150 1.97 -11.19 4.83
CA TYR A 150 2.85 -10.13 4.35
C TYR A 150 2.58 -9.73 2.90
N ILE A 151 2.33 -10.71 2.02
CA ILE A 151 2.05 -10.50 0.60
C ILE A 151 0.77 -9.68 0.42
N VAL A 152 -0.28 -10.06 1.15
CA VAL A 152 -1.60 -9.41 1.10
C VAL A 152 -1.50 -7.95 1.56
N ILE A 153 -0.68 -7.66 2.57
CA ILE A 153 -0.43 -6.29 3.00
C ILE A 153 0.29 -5.51 1.91
N MET A 154 1.43 -5.99 1.44
CA MET A 154 2.25 -5.28 0.46
C MET A 154 1.47 -5.01 -0.84
N SER A 155 0.67 -5.97 -1.30
CA SER A 155 -0.20 -5.78 -2.47
C SER A 155 -1.31 -4.77 -2.21
N THR A 156 -1.90 -4.77 -1.02
CA THR A 156 -2.95 -3.80 -0.65
C THR A 156 -2.40 -2.38 -0.61
N LEU A 157 -1.25 -2.18 0.06
CA LEU A 157 -0.55 -0.89 0.10
C LEU A 157 -0.22 -0.38 -1.31
N GLY A 158 0.41 -1.23 -2.13
CA GLY A 158 0.79 -0.88 -3.49
C GLY A 158 -0.41 -0.54 -4.39
N THR A 159 -1.49 -1.33 -4.29
CA THR A 159 -2.71 -1.12 -5.07
C THR A 159 -3.40 0.18 -4.67
N VAL A 160 -3.52 0.47 -3.37
CA VAL A 160 -4.11 1.73 -2.89
C VAL A 160 -3.31 2.94 -3.37
N ALA A 161 -1.98 2.90 -3.25
CA ALA A 161 -1.12 3.97 -3.77
C ALA A 161 -1.25 4.14 -5.29
N GLY A 162 -1.32 3.03 -6.04
CA GLY A 162 -1.51 3.05 -7.49
C GLY A 162 -2.83 3.62 -7.94
N VAL A 163 -3.93 3.23 -7.29
CA VAL A 163 -5.25 3.78 -7.54
C VAL A 163 -5.28 5.28 -7.24
N ALA A 164 -4.76 5.69 -6.08
CA ALA A 164 -4.76 7.10 -5.69
C ALA A 164 -3.95 7.98 -6.66
N ILE A 165 -2.77 7.53 -7.08
CA ILE A 165 -1.93 8.27 -8.03
C ILE A 165 -2.53 8.25 -9.43
N GLY A 166 -3.06 7.11 -9.89
CA GLY A 166 -3.71 7.00 -11.20
C GLY A 166 -4.92 7.94 -11.32
N LEU A 167 -5.81 7.93 -10.33
CA LEU A 167 -6.98 8.81 -10.30
C LEU A 167 -6.58 10.29 -10.23
N TYR A 168 -5.51 10.62 -9.50
CA TYR A 168 -5.00 11.99 -9.44
C TYR A 168 -4.46 12.47 -10.80
N GLN A 169 -3.73 11.61 -11.51
CA GLN A 169 -3.21 11.91 -12.84
C GLN A 169 -4.36 12.15 -13.84
N ASP A 170 -5.37 11.29 -13.85
CA ASP A 170 -6.55 11.44 -14.71
C ASP A 170 -7.30 12.76 -14.39
N LYS A 171 -7.49 13.10 -13.09
CA LYS A 171 -8.07 14.38 -12.66
C LYS A 171 -7.27 15.58 -13.19
N ARG A 172 -5.94 15.53 -13.17
CA ARG A 172 -5.08 16.62 -13.68
C ARG A 172 -5.19 16.78 -15.18
N GLU A 173 -5.20 15.69 -15.94
CA GLU A 173 -5.33 15.71 -17.39
C GLU A 173 -6.68 16.31 -17.81
N LEU A 174 -7.77 15.91 -17.15
CA LEU A 174 -9.10 16.49 -17.39
C LEU A 174 -9.12 18.00 -17.15
N LYS A 175 -8.52 18.47 -16.04
CA LYS A 175 -8.44 19.91 -15.73
C LYS A 175 -7.60 20.70 -16.74
N GLN A 176 -6.62 20.08 -17.39
CA GLN A 176 -5.81 20.72 -18.42
C GLN A 176 -6.49 20.74 -19.78
N SER A 177 -7.34 19.76 -20.09
CA SER A 177 -8.14 19.72 -21.33
C SER A 177 -9.35 20.65 -21.33
N SER A 178 -9.78 21.11 -20.14
CA SER A 178 -10.91 22.04 -19.97
C SER A 178 -10.51 23.52 -19.99
N VAL A 179 -9.23 23.83 -20.26
CA VAL A 179 -8.65 25.18 -20.39
C VAL A 179 -8.17 25.34 -21.82
#